data_AF-A0A7C4DC03-F1
#
_entry.id   AF-A0A7C4DC03-F1
#
_cell.length_a   1.000
_cell.length_b   1.000
_cell.length_c   1.000
_cell.angle_alpha   90.00
_cell.angle_beta   90.00
_cell.angle_gamma   90.00
#
_symmetry.space_group_name_H-M   'P 1'
#
loop_
_entity.id
_entity.type
_entity.pdbx_description
1 polymer ?
#
loop_
_entity_poly.entity_id
_entity_poly.type
_entity_poly.pdbx_seq_one_letter_code
_entity_poly.pdbx_strand_id
1 'polypeptide(L)'
;MRYKLPRMPDDVYLLYIMHNVGAINSNRALSIKEISRWASMEEQGVEENLKRLMENGYAEVNMDSGTKKYFITVDGIRKILSIYS
;
A
#
# COMPACT_ATOMS: atom_id res chain seq x y z
N MET A 1 -2.78 -17.50 10.30
CA MET A 1 -3.54 -16.26 10.60
C MET A 1 -2.52 -15.12 10.63
N ARG A 2 -2.47 -14.24 9.61
CA ARG A 2 -1.62 -13.04 9.67
C ARG A 2 -2.30 -12.06 10.61
N TYR A 3 -1.66 -11.68 11.71
CA TYR A 3 -2.20 -10.73 12.66
C TYR A 3 -2.38 -9.37 11.97
N LYS A 4 -3.63 -8.89 11.83
CA LYS A 4 -3.88 -7.44 11.77
C LYS A 4 -3.32 -6.89 13.08
N LEU A 5 -2.34 -5.98 13.03
CA LEU A 5 -1.88 -5.28 14.23
C LEU A 5 -3.11 -4.59 14.84
N PRO A 6 -3.58 -5.00 16.03
CA PRO A 6 -4.81 -4.48 16.58
C PRO A 6 -4.58 -2.99 16.87
N ARG A 7 -5.28 -2.10 16.13
CA ARG A 7 -5.35 -0.62 16.22
C ARG A 7 -4.80 0.18 15.02
N MET A 8 -4.28 -0.43 13.96
CA MET A 8 -3.83 0.35 12.80
C MET A 8 -5.02 0.65 11.86
N PRO A 9 -5.22 1.92 11.43
CA PRO A 9 -6.15 2.25 10.36
C PRO A 9 -5.87 1.43 9.10
N ASP A 10 -6.91 1.06 8.35
CA ASP A 10 -6.77 0.12 7.23
C ASP A 10 -5.83 0.62 6.11
N ASP A 11 -5.76 1.94 5.89
CA ASP A 11 -4.85 2.58 4.93
C ASP A 11 -3.40 2.48 5.39
N VAL A 12 -3.15 2.74 6.67
CA VAL A 12 -1.82 2.57 7.28
C VAL A 12 -1.41 1.08 7.29
N TYR A 13 -2.35 0.17 7.51
CA TYR A 13 -2.11 -1.28 7.38
C TYR A 13 -1.74 -1.65 5.94
N LEU A 14 -2.42 -1.07 4.95
CA LEU A 14 -2.11 -1.30 3.54
C LEU A 14 -0.71 -0.80 3.19
N LEU A 15 -0.34 0.38 3.69
CA LEU A 15 0.98 0.97 3.54
C LEU A 15 2.08 0.07 4.17
N TYR A 16 1.82 -0.49 5.35
CA TYR A 16 2.70 -1.45 6.01
C TYR A 16 2.87 -2.73 5.17
N ILE A 17 1.77 -3.29 4.66
CA ILE A 17 1.81 -4.49 3.81
C ILE A 17 2.62 -4.21 2.53
N MET A 18 2.33 -3.12 1.82
CA MET A 18 3.02 -2.73 0.59
C MET A 18 4.53 -2.54 0.82
N HIS A 19 4.93 -1.97 1.95
CA HIS A 19 6.33 -1.77 2.31
C HIS A 19 7.04 -3.12 2.48
N ASN A 20 6.40 -4.03 3.22
CA ASN A 20 6.98 -5.33 3.54
C ASN A 20 7.13 -6.25 2.33
N VAL A 21 6.24 -6.13 1.34
CA VAL A 21 6.36 -6.87 0.07
C VAL A 21 7.30 -6.17 -0.92
N GLY A 22 7.82 -5.00 -0.57
CA GLY A 22 8.83 -4.29 -1.33
C GLY A 22 8.29 -3.41 -2.45
N ALA A 23 7.02 -3.02 -2.42
CA ALA A 23 6.42 -2.09 -3.38
C ALA A 23 6.85 -0.63 -3.10
N ILE A 24 8.16 -0.38 -3.10
CA ILE A 24 8.80 0.87 -2.64
C ILE A 24 9.30 1.78 -3.78
N ASN A 25 8.99 1.44 -5.04
CA ASN A 25 9.24 2.24 -6.23
C ASN A 25 8.44 1.68 -7.42
N SER A 26 8.41 2.43 -8.52
CA SER A 26 7.67 2.08 -9.75
C SER A 26 8.04 0.72 -10.34
N ASN A 27 9.31 0.30 -10.25
CA ASN A 27 9.78 -1.00 -10.77
C ASN A 27 9.29 -2.19 -9.94
N ARG A 28 8.84 -1.94 -8.71
CA ARG A 28 8.27 -2.94 -7.79
C ARG A 28 6.79 -2.70 -7.50
N ALA A 29 6.12 -1.88 -8.31
CA ALA A 29 4.72 -1.54 -8.14
C ALA A 29 3.83 -2.78 -8.31
N LEU A 30 2.71 -2.81 -7.58
CA LEU A 30 1.78 -3.94 -7.53
C LEU A 30 0.39 -3.53 -8.01
N SER A 31 -0.30 -4.42 -8.70
CA SER A 31 -1.73 -4.24 -9.03
C SER A 31 -2.62 -4.35 -7.79
N ILE A 32 -3.85 -3.85 -7.88
CA ILE A 32 -4.87 -3.98 -6.83
C ILE A 32 -5.08 -5.45 -6.43
N LYS A 33 -5.12 -6.36 -7.41
CA LYS A 33 -5.29 -7.80 -7.19
C LYS A 33 -4.13 -8.40 -6.38
N GLU A 34 -2.90 -7.99 -6.65
CA GLU A 34 -1.73 -8.43 -5.89
C GLU A 34 -1.76 -7.86 -4.46
N ILE A 35 -2.08 -6.58 -4.31
CA ILE A 35 -2.16 -5.90 -3.01
C ILE A 35 -3.27 -6.54 -2.15
N SER A 36 -4.45 -6.77 -2.73
CA SER A 36 -5.59 -7.46 -2.09
C SER A 36 -5.18 -8.82 -1.53
N ARG A 37 -4.45 -9.61 -2.33
CA ARG A 37 -3.92 -10.91 -1.89
C ARG A 37 -2.98 -10.77 -0.70
N TRP A 38 -2.03 -9.83 -0.75
CA TRP A 38 -1.06 -9.63 0.33
C TRP A 38 -1.70 -9.10 1.62
N ALA A 39 -2.67 -8.19 1.49
CA ALA A 39 -3.37 -7.55 2.59
C ALA A 39 -4.51 -8.41 3.18
N SER A 40 -4.97 -9.43 2.45
CA SER A 40 -6.20 -10.16 2.76
C SER A 40 -7.40 -9.22 2.92
N MET A 41 -7.54 -8.30 1.95
CA MET A 41 -8.57 -7.26 1.89
C MET A 41 -9.27 -7.33 0.54
N GLU A 42 -10.56 -7.04 0.47
CA GLU A 42 -11.30 -6.97 -0.80
C GLU A 42 -10.74 -5.88 -1.71
N GLU A 43 -10.77 -6.10 -3.03
CA GLU A 43 -10.20 -5.19 -4.02
C GLU A 43 -10.79 -3.77 -3.92
N GLN A 44 -12.10 -3.65 -3.68
CA GLN A 44 -12.76 -2.35 -3.45
C GLN A 44 -12.18 -1.64 -2.21
N GLY A 45 -12.00 -2.35 -1.10
CA GLY A 45 -11.40 -1.79 0.10
C GLY A 45 -9.95 -1.35 -0.14
N VAL A 46 -9.20 -2.10 -0.94
CA VAL A 46 -7.84 -1.72 -1.35
C VAL A 46 -7.86 -0.44 -2.18
N GLU A 47 -8.75 -0.31 -3.15
CA GLU A 47 -8.88 0.90 -3.98
C GLU A 47 -9.19 2.15 -3.13
N GLU A 48 -10.14 2.06 -2.21
CA GLU A 48 -10.51 3.18 -1.33
C GLU A 48 -9.35 3.60 -0.41
N ASN A 49 -8.62 2.63 0.14
CA ASN A 49 -7.45 2.89 0.98
C ASN A 49 -6.29 3.47 0.15
N LEU A 50 -6.02 2.95 -1.05
CA LEU A 50 -5.01 3.52 -1.96
C LEU A 50 -5.34 4.95 -2.35
N LYS A 51 -6.62 5.26 -2.60
CA LYS A 51 -7.05 6.63 -2.88
C LYS A 51 -6.67 7.58 -1.74
N ARG A 52 -6.98 7.20 -0.49
CA ARG A 52 -6.58 7.98 0.72
C ARG A 52 -5.06 8.12 0.85
N LEU A 53 -4.30 7.05 0.57
CA LEU A 53 -2.84 7.11 0.63
C LEU A 53 -2.26 8.05 -0.44
N MET A 54 -2.82 8.04 -1.66
CA MET A 54 -2.40 8.95 -2.74
C MET A 54 -2.77 10.41 -2.43
N GLU A 55 -3.97 10.66 -1.90
CA GLU A 55 -4.41 12.01 -1.47
C GLU A 55 -3.47 12.61 -0.41
N ASN A 56 -2.87 11.75 0.44
CA ASN A 56 -1.89 12.16 1.45
C ASN A 56 -0.42 12.07 0.98
N GLY A 57 -0.15 11.74 -0.28
CA GLY A 57 1.21 11.66 -0.84
C GLY A 57 2.03 10.44 -0.39
N TYR A 58 1.41 9.42 0.21
CA TYR A 58 2.09 8.23 0.72
C TYR A 58 2.19 7.09 -0.30
N ALA A 59 1.39 7.13 -1.35
CA ALA A 59 1.45 6.17 -2.46
C ALA A 59 1.32 6.89 -3.79
N GLU A 60 1.82 6.25 -4.84
CA GLU A 60 1.71 6.69 -6.23
C GLU A 60 1.27 5.52 -7.10
N VAL A 61 0.79 5.87 -8.31
CA VAL A 61 0.35 4.90 -9.32
C VAL A 61 1.12 5.14 -10.61
N ASN A 62 1.54 4.06 -11.26
CA ASN A 62 2.03 4.06 -12.63
C ASN A 62 1.16 3.15 -13.51
N MET A 63 1.17 3.43 -14.80
CA MET A 63 0.64 2.50 -15.80
C MET A 63 1.77 1.61 -16.28
N ASP A 64 1.62 0.31 -16.10
CA ASP A 64 2.50 -0.70 -16.65
C ASP A 64 1.68 -1.65 -17.53
N SER A 65 2.00 -1.68 -18.82
CA SER A 65 1.37 -2.58 -19.79
C SER A 65 -0.18 -2.53 -19.78
N GLY A 66 -0.74 -1.31 -19.62
CA GLY A 66 -2.18 -1.10 -19.56
C GLY A 66 -2.84 -1.36 -18.21
N THR A 67 -2.06 -1.74 -17.19
CA THR A 67 -2.55 -2.02 -15.83
C THR A 67 -2.05 -0.97 -14.86
N LYS A 68 -2.95 -0.45 -14.00
CA LYS A 68 -2.55 0.40 -12.87
C LYS A 68 -1.79 -0.40 -11.84
N LYS A 69 -0.59 0.05 -11.50
CA LYS A 69 0.24 -0.50 -10.44
C LYS A 69 0.60 0.58 -9.44
N TYR A 70 0.68 0.22 -8.17
CA TYR A 70 0.80 1.13 -7.06
C TYR A 70 2.08 0.83 -6.27
N PHE A 71 2.75 1.88 -5.80
CA PHE A 71 3.95 1.78 -4.98
C PHE A 71 3.96 2.90 -3.92
N ILE A 72 4.78 2.70 -2.90
CA ILE A 72 4.95 3.64 -1.79
C ILE A 72 5.94 4.72 -2.18
N THR A 73 5.64 5.97 -1.85
CA THR A 73 6.55 7.11 -2.00
C THR A 73 7.62 7.13 -0.89
N VAL A 74 8.62 8.00 -1.02
CA VAL A 74 9.58 8.22 0.08
C VAL A 74 8.87 8.68 1.37
N ASP A 75 7.82 9.49 1.25
CA ASP A 75 7.05 9.96 2.41
C ASP A 75 6.18 8.86 3.03
N GLY A 76 5.63 7.95 2.21
CA GLY A 76 4.95 6.76 2.72
C GLY A 76 5.90 5.83 3.49
N ILE A 77 7.14 5.66 3.03
CA ILE A 77 8.17 4.89 3.74
C ILE A 77 8.48 5.56 5.08
N ARG A 78 8.72 6.88 5.10
CA ARG A 78 8.96 7.65 6.33
C ARG A 78 7.80 7.49 7.31
N LYS A 79 6.55 7.55 6.82
CA LYS A 79 5.35 7.36 7.64
C LYS A 79 5.37 5.99 8.33
N ILE A 80 5.67 4.91 7.61
CA ILE A 80 5.77 3.58 8.21
C ILE A 80 6.90 3.49 9.24
N LEU A 81 8.08 4.03 8.91
CA LEU A 81 9.22 4.01 9.84
C LEU A 81 8.94 4.80 11.13
N SER A 82 8.14 5.87 11.06
CA SER A 82 7.74 6.64 12.24
C SER A 82 6.80 5.90 13.21
N ILE A 83 6.14 4.82 12.76
CA ILE A 83 5.21 4.05 13.60
C ILE A 83 5.95 3.03 14.47
N TYR A 84 7.15 2.63 14.07
CA TYR A 84 8.01 1.75 14.86
C TYR A 84 8.81 2.46 15.96
N SER A 85 8.83 3.80 15.94
CA SER A 85 9.66 4.63 16.81
C SER A 85 9.00 4.98 18.13
#